data_AF-A0A520RGE9-F1
#
_entry.id   AF-A0A520RGE9-F1
#
_cell.length_a   1.000
_cell.length_b   1.000
_cell.length_c   1.000
_cell.angle_alpha   90.00
_cell.angle_beta   90.00
_cell.angle_gamma   90.00
#
_symmetry.space_group_name_H-M   'P 1'
#
loop_
_entity.id
_entity.type
_entity.pdbx_description
1 polymer ?
#
loop_
_entity_poly.entity_id
_entity_poly.type
_entity_poly.pdbx_seq_one_letter_code
_entity_poly.pdbx_strand_id
1 'polypeptide(L)'
;MKKKDWNQLASLLKQGELRTDEKSLEAYSGDKWFAVATPEAVALPRTTASVSKVLTWANRHSIPVTARGAGHGYVGGCVPLRNGIVLSLERMKRIREIHA
;
A
#
# COMPACT_ATOMS: atom_id res chain seq x y z
N MET A 1 1.39 -20.69 -7.50
CA MET A 1 1.11 -19.28 -7.13
C MET A 1 -0.04 -18.77 -7.99
N LYS A 2 -1.11 -18.22 -7.40
CA LYS A 2 -2.19 -17.58 -8.17
C LYS A 2 -1.63 -16.38 -8.96
N LYS A 3 -2.15 -16.16 -10.17
CA LYS A 3 -1.68 -15.10 -11.08
C LYS A 3 -2.00 -13.72 -10.47
N LYS A 4 -1.02 -12.80 -10.46
CA LYS A 4 -1.17 -11.43 -9.93
C LYS A 4 -1.80 -10.56 -11.02
N ASP A 5 -3.10 -10.35 -10.93
CA ASP A 5 -3.83 -9.49 -11.86
C ASP A 5 -4.04 -8.09 -11.29
N TRP A 6 -3.05 -7.21 -11.50
CA TRP A 6 -3.12 -5.82 -11.05
C TRP A 6 -4.22 -5.02 -11.75
N ASN A 7 -4.61 -5.41 -12.97
CA ASN A 7 -5.71 -4.76 -13.69
C ASN A 7 -7.05 -5.08 -13.04
N GLN A 8 -7.23 -6.31 -12.58
CA GLN A 8 -8.39 -6.68 -11.78
C GLN A 8 -8.47 -5.82 -10.51
N LEU A 9 -7.38 -5.70 -9.73
CA LEU A 9 -7.37 -4.85 -8.54
C LEU A 9 -7.64 -3.38 -8.89
N ALA A 10 -7.01 -2.86 -9.95
CA ALA A 10 -7.19 -1.48 -10.41
C ALA A 10 -8.66 -1.17 -10.74
N SER A 11 -9.39 -2.11 -11.35
CA SER A 11 -10.81 -1.92 -11.68
C SER A 11 -11.73 -1.82 -10.46
N LEU A 12 -11.29 -2.31 -9.29
CA LEU A 12 -12.04 -2.18 -8.03
C LEU A 12 -11.83 -0.82 -7.35
N LEU A 13 -10.80 -0.08 -7.74
CA LEU A 13 -10.31 1.13 -7.07
C LEU A 13 -10.56 2.38 -7.91
N LYS A 14 -10.48 3.56 -7.28
CA LYS A 14 -10.54 4.82 -8.02
C LYS A 14 -9.22 5.06 -8.76
N GLN A 15 -9.27 5.86 -9.83
CA GLN A 15 -8.09 6.21 -10.60
C GLN A 15 -6.96 6.77 -9.70
N GLY A 16 -5.75 6.25 -9.91
CA GLY A 16 -4.56 6.64 -9.16
C GLY A 16 -4.50 6.15 -7.71
N GLU A 17 -5.42 5.29 -7.26
CA GLU A 17 -5.32 4.58 -5.97
C GLU A 17 -4.46 3.31 -6.04
N LEU A 18 -4.08 2.85 -7.23
CA LEU A 18 -3.08 1.79 -7.43
C LEU A 18 -1.97 2.32 -8.34
N ARG A 19 -0.73 2.03 -7.98
CA ARG A 19 0.48 2.34 -8.75
C ARG A 19 1.33 1.10 -8.91
N THR A 20 1.82 0.88 -10.12
CA THR A 20 2.74 -0.21 -10.49
C THR A 20 3.90 0.29 -11.33
N ASP A 21 4.02 1.62 -11.52
CA ASP A 21 5.15 2.24 -12.18
C ASP A 21 6.40 2.22 -11.29
N GLU A 22 7.55 2.03 -11.91
CA GLU A 22 8.86 1.87 -11.25
C GLU A 22 9.15 2.97 -10.22
N LYS A 23 8.89 4.23 -10.58
CA LYS A 23 9.09 5.39 -9.70
C LYS A 23 8.28 5.28 -8.41
N SER A 24 7.02 4.86 -8.52
CA SER A 24 6.17 4.64 -7.34
C SER A 24 6.62 3.42 -6.53
N LEU A 25 7.12 2.36 -7.16
CA LEU A 25 7.62 1.20 -6.41
C LEU A 25 8.87 1.55 -5.61
N GLU A 26 9.80 2.28 -6.23
CA GLU A 26 11.05 2.74 -5.59
C GLU A 26 10.78 3.66 -4.40
N ALA A 27 9.92 4.67 -4.57
CA ALA A 27 9.61 5.64 -3.52
C ALA A 27 8.97 5.03 -2.25
N TYR A 28 8.45 3.80 -2.34
CA TYR A 28 7.76 3.10 -1.25
C TYR A 28 8.51 1.84 -0.80
N SER A 29 9.74 1.64 -1.28
CA SER A 29 10.54 0.44 -1.02
C SER A 29 11.23 0.41 0.35
N GLY A 30 11.46 1.57 0.98
CA GLY A 30 12.30 1.64 2.17
C GLY A 30 11.80 2.59 3.27
N ASP A 31 12.56 2.68 4.35
CA ASP A 31 12.35 3.59 5.48
C ASP A 31 13.61 4.40 5.82
N LYS A 32 13.62 5.08 6.97
CA LYS A 32 14.78 5.89 7.41
C LYS A 32 15.92 5.07 8.03
N TRP A 33 15.73 3.76 8.23
CA TRP A 33 16.78 2.83 8.66
C TRP A 33 17.59 2.26 7.50
N PHE A 34 17.37 2.75 6.27
CA PHE A 34 18.00 2.24 5.05
C PHE A 34 17.64 0.79 4.72
N ALA A 35 16.63 0.21 5.38
CA ALA A 35 16.06 -1.06 4.99
C ALA A 35 15.24 -0.87 3.71
N VAL A 36 15.44 -1.75 2.72
CA VAL A 36 14.84 -1.63 1.39
C VAL A 36 14.33 -2.99 0.90
N ALA A 37 13.11 -3.00 0.37
CA ALA A 37 12.56 -4.08 -0.43
C ALA A 37 11.53 -3.49 -1.42
N THR A 38 11.61 -3.84 -2.70
CA THR A 38 10.72 -3.26 -3.71
C THR A 38 9.35 -3.97 -3.70
N PRO A 39 8.24 -3.25 -3.51
CA PRO A 39 6.91 -3.83 -3.65
C PRO A 39 6.56 -4.10 -5.12
N GLU A 40 5.49 -4.85 -5.34
CA GLU A 40 4.97 -5.10 -6.70
C GLU A 40 3.84 -4.14 -7.06
N ALA A 41 3.18 -3.56 -6.04
CA ALA A 41 2.20 -2.50 -6.21
C ALA A 41 2.13 -1.59 -4.98
N VAL A 42 1.73 -0.35 -5.18
CA VAL A 42 1.45 0.61 -4.10
C VAL A 42 -0.02 1.01 -4.17
N ALA A 43 -0.75 0.73 -3.08
CA ALA A 43 -2.11 1.17 -2.89
C ALA A 43 -2.14 2.49 -2.10
N LEU A 44 -2.83 3.49 -2.65
CA LEU A 44 -2.98 4.85 -2.11
C LEU A 44 -4.46 5.21 -1.93
N PRO A 45 -5.19 4.47 -1.07
CA PRO A 45 -6.62 4.65 -0.86
C PRO A 45 -6.94 6.04 -0.28
N ARG A 46 -8.13 6.53 -0.60
CA ARG A 46 -8.69 7.75 0.01
C ARG A 46 -9.85 7.47 0.97
N THR A 47 -10.30 6.22 1.04
CA THR A 47 -11.46 5.81 1.84
C THR A 47 -11.24 4.45 2.49
N THR A 48 -11.96 4.20 3.58
CA THR A 48 -12.00 2.87 4.23
C THR A 48 -12.54 1.80 3.28
N ALA A 49 -13.48 2.14 2.40
CA ALA A 49 -13.98 1.23 1.37
C ALA A 49 -12.88 0.79 0.39
N SER A 50 -12.01 1.71 -0.07
CA SER A 50 -10.85 1.38 -0.90
C SER A 50 -9.88 0.46 -0.16
N VAL A 51 -9.57 0.73 1.11
CA VAL A 51 -8.74 -0.15 1.96
C VAL A 51 -9.33 -1.56 2.03
N SER A 52 -10.63 -1.67 2.32
CA SER A 52 -11.32 -2.96 2.43
C SER A 52 -11.26 -3.76 1.14
N LYS A 53 -11.41 -3.10 -0.02
CA LYS A 53 -11.29 -3.75 -1.34
C LYS A 53 -9.88 -4.29 -1.59
N VAL A 54 -8.84 -3.50 -1.28
CA VAL A 54 -7.43 -3.94 -1.40
C VAL A 54 -7.17 -5.16 -0.53
N LEU A 55 -7.53 -5.11 0.75
CA LEU A 55 -7.27 -6.21 1.69
C LEU A 55 -8.06 -7.48 1.33
N THR A 56 -9.32 -7.33 0.92
CA THR A 56 -10.15 -8.47 0.48
C THR A 56 -9.56 -9.14 -0.76
N TRP A 57 -9.16 -8.34 -1.75
CA TRP A 57 -8.54 -8.86 -2.96
C TRP A 57 -7.18 -9.52 -2.66
N ALA A 58 -6.33 -8.86 -1.88
CA ALA A 58 -5.02 -9.39 -1.50
C ALA A 58 -5.13 -10.71 -0.74
N ASN A 59 -6.07 -10.83 0.21
CA ASN A 59 -6.31 -12.06 0.95
C ASN A 59 -6.74 -13.22 0.04
N ARG A 60 -7.69 -12.99 -0.88
CA ARG A 60 -8.15 -14.01 -1.85
C ARG A 60 -7.04 -14.55 -2.75
N HIS A 61 -6.04 -13.72 -3.03
CA HIS A 61 -4.91 -14.04 -3.90
C HIS A 61 -3.63 -14.39 -3.11
N SER A 62 -3.69 -14.40 -1.78
CA SER A 62 -2.55 -14.63 -0.88
C SER A 62 -1.37 -13.69 -1.15
N ILE A 63 -1.68 -12.42 -1.40
CA ILE A 63 -0.69 -11.36 -1.62
C ILE A 63 -0.37 -10.68 -0.29
N PRO A 64 0.92 -10.63 0.12
CA PRO A 64 1.33 -9.88 1.30
C PRO A 64 0.97 -8.40 1.19
N VAL A 65 0.58 -7.81 2.32
CA VAL A 65 0.29 -6.37 2.42
C VAL A 65 1.11 -5.80 3.56
N THR A 66 1.86 -4.74 3.27
CA THR A 66 2.65 -3.99 4.25
C THR A 66 2.02 -2.62 4.45
N ALA A 67 1.55 -2.34 5.66
CA ALA A 67 0.97 -1.04 5.99
C ALA A 67 2.06 0.03 6.09
N ARG A 68 1.78 1.23 5.57
CA ARG A 68 2.70 2.37 5.59
C ARG A 68 1.95 3.65 5.90
N GLY A 69 2.51 4.44 6.82
CA GLY A 69 2.15 5.84 7.03
C GLY A 69 3.05 6.74 6.17
N ALA A 70 3.83 7.61 6.81
CA ALA A 70 4.78 8.50 6.13
C ALA A 70 6.08 7.80 5.68
N GLY A 71 6.34 6.54 6.08
CA GLY A 71 7.57 5.83 5.68
C GLY A 71 8.84 6.22 6.45
N HIS A 72 8.70 6.86 7.60
CA HIS A 72 9.82 7.39 8.39
C HIS A 72 10.18 6.48 9.58
N GLY A 73 9.86 5.20 9.51
CA GLY A 73 10.25 4.22 10.53
C GLY A 73 11.77 4.05 10.59
N TYR A 74 12.26 3.59 11.74
CA TYR A 74 13.68 3.36 12.01
C TYR A 74 14.01 1.90 12.33
N VAL A 75 13.10 0.98 12.05
CA VAL A 75 13.25 -0.45 12.39
C VAL A 75 12.74 -1.38 11.28
N GLY A 76 12.49 -0.87 10.07
CA GLY A 76 12.02 -1.67 8.94
C GLY A 76 10.51 -1.96 8.93
N GLY A 77 9.74 -1.44 9.88
CA GLY A 77 8.33 -1.84 10.07
C GLY A 77 7.39 -1.56 8.88
N CYS A 78 7.74 -0.59 8.03
CA CYS A 78 6.97 -0.27 6.81
C CYS A 78 7.65 -0.72 5.51
N VAL A 79 8.68 -1.56 5.61
CA VAL A 79 9.43 -2.09 4.47
C VAL A 79 8.76 -3.39 3.99
N PRO A 80 8.40 -3.53 2.70
CA PRO A 80 7.66 -4.69 2.20
C PRO A 80 8.58 -5.88 1.92
N LEU A 81 9.18 -6.45 2.97
CA LEU A 81 10.17 -7.55 2.88
C LEU A 81 9.64 -8.83 2.19
N ARG A 82 8.31 -8.99 2.09
CA ARG A 82 7.66 -10.12 1.40
C ARG A 82 7.09 -9.71 0.04
N ASN A 83 7.57 -8.61 -0.53
CA ASN A 83 7.05 -7.98 -1.75
C ASN A 83 5.54 -7.70 -1.59
N GLY A 84 4.77 -7.82 -2.67
CA GLY A 84 3.32 -7.63 -2.65
C GLY A 84 2.92 -6.16 -2.64
N ILE A 85 1.96 -5.79 -1.80
CA ILE A 85 1.34 -4.47 -1.80
C ILE A 85 1.85 -3.63 -0.63
N VAL A 86 2.37 -2.44 -0.91
CA VAL A 86 2.45 -1.39 0.11
C VAL A 86 1.11 -0.68 0.18
N LEU A 87 0.47 -0.69 1.34
CA LEU A 87 -0.77 0.05 1.61
C LEU A 87 -0.42 1.37 2.32
N SER A 88 -0.30 2.45 1.55
CA SER A 88 -0.01 3.78 2.11
C SER A 88 -1.28 4.53 2.48
N LEU A 89 -1.40 4.89 3.75
CA LEU A 89 -2.53 5.63 4.29
C LEU A 89 -2.32 7.16 4.23
N GLU A 90 -1.26 7.65 3.61
CA GLU A 90 -0.87 9.07 3.58
C GLU A 90 -1.96 10.01 3.03
N ARG A 91 -2.87 9.50 2.18
CA ARG A 91 -3.97 10.28 1.60
C ARG A 91 -5.20 10.35 2.53
N MET A 92 -5.27 9.52 3.57
CA MET A 92 -6.39 9.46 4.54
C MET A 92 -6.11 10.37 5.76
N LYS A 93 -5.90 11.66 5.52
CA LYS A 93 -5.41 12.64 6.53
C LYS A 93 -6.48 13.53 7.18
N ARG A 94 -7.77 13.22 7.01
CA ARG A 94 -8.86 14.07 7.51
C ARG A 94 -9.04 13.91 9.02
N ILE A 95 -8.88 15.00 9.77
CA ILE A 95 -9.36 15.10 11.15
C ILE A 95 -10.89 15.11 11.11
N ARG A 96 -11.54 14.18 11.82
CA ARG A 96 -13.01 14.05 11.79
C ARG A 96 -13.71 14.95 12.80
N GLU A 97 -13.15 15.06 13.99
CA GLU A 97 -13.76 15.72 15.13
C GLU A 97 -12.68 16.07 16.15
N ILE A 98 -12.90 17.13 16.93
CA ILE A 98 -12.08 17.52 18.08
C ILE A 98 -13.08 17.84 19.19
N HIS A 99 -12.95 17.14 20.31
CA HIS A 99 -13.72 17.40 21.53
C HIS A 99 -12.82 18.13 22.52
N ALA A 100 -13.35 19.18 23.15
CA ALA A 100 -12.67 19.96 24.18
C ALA A 100 -13.15 19.54 25.57
#